data_AF-A0A6I1I700-F1
#
_entry.id   AF-A0A6I1I700-F1
#
_cell.length_a   1.000
_cell.length_b   1.000
_cell.length_c   1.000
_cell.angle_alpha   90.00
_cell.angle_beta   90.00
_cell.angle_gamma   90.00
#
_symmetry.space_group_name_H-M   'P 1'
#
loop_
_entity.id
_entity.type
_entity.pdbx_description
1 polymer ?
#
loop_
_entity_poly.entity_id
_entity_poly.type
_entity_poly.pdbx_seq_one_letter_code
_entity_poly.pdbx_strand_id
1 'polypeptide(L)'
;MDAARRQQLTDIVAAKAGVDAACAARHLALHAYEVAAALRSIDVERYTLTQRLLIKHGRDPEDALQHVALAVLQHEDIHSDSVLRLERIAALAPPVACAVTLAEWLAYVDWEGFDSALHANVEAMAALLAGELQLADAGANLLQARDEAVFEAQRPALALAALAYIERHITQFP
;
A
#
# COMPACT_ATOMS: atom_id res chain seq x y z
N MET A 1 6.24 18.23 34.61
CA MET A 1 4.80 17.95 34.34
C MET A 1 4.21 17.24 35.55
N ASP A 2 3.05 17.67 36.02
CA ASP A 2 2.40 17.09 37.20
C ASP A 2 1.70 15.74 36.91
N ALA A 3 1.25 15.06 37.97
CA ALA A 3 0.62 13.75 37.87
C ALA A 3 -0.75 13.78 37.17
N ALA A 4 -1.53 14.86 37.35
CA ALA A 4 -2.85 15.00 36.74
C ALA A 4 -2.74 15.16 35.22
N ARG A 5 -1.80 15.98 34.75
CA ARG A 5 -1.51 16.14 33.33
C ARG A 5 -0.99 14.85 32.70
N ARG A 6 -0.15 14.09 33.41
CA ARG A 6 0.29 12.76 32.96
C ARG A 6 -0.88 11.82 32.77
N GLN A 7 -1.79 11.74 33.75
CA GLN A 7 -2.97 10.88 33.65
C GLN A 7 -3.86 11.28 32.46
N GLN A 8 -4.12 12.57 32.30
CA GLN A 8 -4.92 13.07 31.18
C GLN A 8 -4.33 12.69 29.81
N LEU A 9 -3.00 12.82 29.64
CA LEU A 9 -2.35 12.44 28.38
C LEU A 9 -2.43 10.93 28.15
N THR A 10 -2.24 10.12 29.20
CA THR A 10 -2.40 8.67 29.13
C THR A 10 -3.80 8.28 28.67
N ASP A 11 -4.84 8.89 29.24
CA ASP A 11 -6.24 8.59 28.88
C ASP A 11 -6.53 8.95 27.42
N ILE A 12 -6.00 10.10 26.95
CA ILE A 12 -6.13 10.52 25.54
C ILE A 12 -5.45 9.53 24.59
N VAL A 13 -4.22 9.12 24.89
CA VAL A 13 -3.46 8.19 24.04
C VAL A 13 -4.09 6.79 24.06
N ALA A 14 -4.50 6.30 25.23
CA ALA A 14 -5.18 5.03 25.39
C ALA A 14 -6.47 4.97 24.56
N ALA A 15 -7.31 6.01 24.67
CA ALA A 15 -8.55 6.11 23.90
C ALA A 15 -8.30 6.23 22.38
N LYS A 16 -7.32 7.04 21.96
CA LYS A 16 -7.02 7.24 20.54
C LYS A 16 -6.42 6.01 19.87
N ALA A 17 -5.51 5.32 20.55
CA ALA A 17 -4.89 4.12 20.02
C ALA A 17 -5.71 2.85 20.29
N GLY A 18 -6.72 2.89 21.17
CA GLY A 18 -7.46 1.71 21.58
C GLY A 18 -6.59 0.69 22.32
N VAL A 19 -5.70 1.18 23.20
CA VAL A 19 -4.81 0.37 24.04
C VAL A 19 -5.09 0.65 25.52
N ASP A 20 -4.61 -0.22 26.40
CA ASP A 20 -4.71 0.03 27.84
C ASP A 20 -3.84 1.21 28.30
N ALA A 21 -4.15 1.73 29.48
CA ALA A 21 -3.45 2.87 30.07
C ALA A 21 -1.97 2.59 30.35
N ALA A 22 -1.58 1.34 30.63
CA ALA A 22 -0.20 0.99 30.92
C ALA A 22 0.66 1.06 29.65
N CYS A 23 0.14 0.57 28.53
CA CYS A 23 0.73 0.69 27.21
C CYS A 23 0.87 2.17 26.80
N ALA A 24 -0.23 2.93 26.89
CA ALA A 24 -0.21 4.37 26.57
C ALA A 24 0.81 5.14 27.42
N ALA A 25 0.87 4.88 28.73
CA ALA A 25 1.81 5.52 29.64
C ALA A 25 3.27 5.17 29.32
N ARG A 26 3.56 3.91 28.95
CA ARG A 26 4.89 3.46 28.55
C ARG A 26 5.38 4.21 27.31
N HIS A 27 4.57 4.30 26.26
CA HIS A 27 4.97 5.02 25.04
C HIS A 27 5.06 6.53 25.24
N LEU A 28 4.18 7.12 26.07
CA LEU A 28 4.32 8.53 26.45
C LEU A 28 5.65 8.79 27.18
N ALA A 29 6.03 7.92 28.12
CA ALA A 29 7.30 8.08 28.83
C ALA A 29 8.52 7.96 27.88
N LEU A 30 8.48 7.04 26.91
CA LEU A 30 9.54 6.84 25.91
C LEU A 30 9.74 8.07 25.01
N HIS A 31 8.67 8.83 24.75
CA HIS A 31 8.67 9.96 23.82
C HIS A 31 8.52 11.31 24.52
N ALA A 32 9.01 11.44 25.76
CA ALA A 32 8.97 12.69 26.53
C ALA A 32 7.56 13.32 26.62
N TYR A 33 6.53 12.49 26.61
CA TYR A 33 5.10 12.84 26.63
C TYR A 33 4.61 13.60 25.38
N GLU A 34 5.33 13.51 24.26
CA GLU A 34 4.83 13.91 22.95
C GLU A 34 3.77 12.93 22.46
N VAL A 35 2.50 13.37 22.47
CA VAL A 35 1.33 12.55 22.12
C VAL A 35 1.46 11.98 20.70
N ALA A 36 1.89 12.79 19.74
CA ALA A 36 2.00 12.35 18.35
C ALA A 36 3.09 11.28 18.17
N ALA A 37 4.22 11.41 18.87
CA ALA A 37 5.30 10.43 18.84
C ALA A 37 4.90 9.13 19.57
N ALA A 38 4.20 9.24 20.70
CA ALA A 38 3.67 8.09 21.43
C ALA A 38 2.67 7.28 20.59
N LEU A 39 1.71 7.96 19.94
CA LEU A 39 0.75 7.30 19.04
C LEU A 39 1.46 6.58 17.88
N ARG A 40 2.40 7.25 17.20
CA ARG A 40 3.19 6.62 16.13
C ARG A 40 3.96 5.40 16.63
N SER A 41 4.52 5.47 17.84
CA SER A 41 5.27 4.38 18.43
C SER A 41 4.39 3.18 18.80
N ILE A 42 3.15 3.42 19.23
CA ILE A 42 2.16 2.37 19.48
C ILE A 42 1.79 1.68 18.17
N ASP A 43 1.53 2.46 17.11
CA ASP A 43 1.19 1.89 15.81
C ASP A 43 2.32 1.02 15.24
N VAL A 44 3.58 1.46 15.38
CA VAL A 44 4.76 0.68 14.97
C VAL A 44 4.90 -0.62 15.76
N GLU A 45 4.52 -0.63 17.05
CA GLU A 45 4.56 -1.86 17.86
C GLU A 45 3.45 -2.84 17.46
N ARG A 46 2.30 -2.35 16.97
CA ARG A 46 1.11 -3.16 16.72
C ARG A 46 0.93 -3.62 15.28
N TYR A 47 1.48 -2.88 14.33
CA TYR A 47 1.18 -3.04 12.91
C TYR A 47 2.45 -2.97 12.06
N THR A 48 2.49 -3.79 11.00
CA THR A 48 3.55 -3.69 9.98
C THR A 48 3.47 -2.35 9.24
N LEU A 49 4.48 -2.02 8.44
CA LEU A 49 4.45 -0.77 7.66
C LEU A 49 3.25 -0.75 6.71
N THR A 50 3.04 -1.85 5.97
CA THR A 50 1.93 -2.00 5.02
C THR A 50 0.59 -1.88 5.70
N GLN A 51 0.38 -2.54 6.86
CA GLN A 51 -0.87 -2.41 7.60
C GLN A 51 -1.17 -0.96 8.00
N ARG A 52 -0.15 -0.20 8.43
CA ARG A 52 -0.33 1.22 8.76
C ARG A 52 -0.68 2.06 7.53
N LEU A 53 -0.11 1.75 6.38
CA LEU A 53 -0.44 2.43 5.12
C LEU A 53 -1.87 2.14 4.69
N LEU A 54 -2.31 0.88 4.76
CA LEU A 54 -3.69 0.50 4.45
C LEU A 54 -4.70 1.19 5.37
N ILE A 55 -4.42 1.27 6.69
CA ILE A 55 -5.28 1.98 7.64
C ILE A 55 -5.36 3.48 7.31
N LYS A 56 -4.23 4.09 6.94
CA LYS A 56 -4.14 5.54 6.71
C LYS A 56 -4.73 5.96 5.37
N HIS A 57 -4.51 5.17 4.32
CA HIS A 57 -4.81 5.53 2.93
C HIS A 57 -6.01 4.75 2.35
N GLY A 58 -6.47 3.66 2.97
CA GLY A 58 -7.46 2.74 2.40
C GLY A 58 -8.87 3.31 2.13
N ARG A 59 -9.11 4.61 2.38
CA ARG A 59 -10.30 5.31 1.85
C ARG A 59 -10.22 5.51 0.34
N ASP A 60 -9.01 5.61 -0.19
CA ASP A 60 -8.69 5.68 -1.60
C ASP A 60 -7.82 4.48 -1.95
N PRO A 61 -8.39 3.44 -2.58
CA PRO A 61 -7.66 2.20 -2.87
C PRO A 61 -6.45 2.39 -3.77
N GLU A 62 -6.51 3.33 -4.71
CA GLU A 62 -5.40 3.62 -5.62
C GLU A 62 -4.27 4.33 -4.88
N ASP A 63 -4.61 5.36 -4.09
CA ASP A 63 -3.62 6.05 -3.25
C ASP A 63 -2.95 5.09 -2.26
N ALA A 64 -3.72 4.19 -1.64
CA ALA A 64 -3.20 3.18 -0.75
C ALA A 64 -2.25 2.20 -1.47
N LEU A 65 -2.63 1.73 -2.67
CA LEU A 65 -1.79 0.86 -3.48
C LEU A 65 -0.45 1.54 -3.82
N GLN A 66 -0.49 2.81 -4.24
CA GLN A 66 0.73 3.57 -4.57
C GLN A 66 1.63 3.77 -3.34
N HIS A 67 1.05 4.08 -2.17
CA HIS A 67 1.81 4.22 -0.94
C HIS A 67 2.46 2.90 -0.49
N VAL A 68 1.75 1.77 -0.62
CA VAL A 68 2.31 0.44 -0.32
C VAL A 68 3.43 0.10 -1.29
N ALA A 69 3.24 0.30 -2.60
CA ALA A 69 4.26 0.03 -3.60
C ALA A 69 5.52 0.87 -3.36
N LEU A 70 5.36 2.18 -3.09
CA LEU A 70 6.49 3.06 -2.76
C LEU A 70 7.23 2.58 -1.51
N ALA A 71 6.51 2.16 -0.47
CA ALA A 71 7.12 1.67 0.76
C ALA A 71 7.91 0.36 0.54
N VAL A 72 7.39 -0.54 -0.29
CA VAL A 72 8.11 -1.76 -0.71
C VAL A 72 9.39 -1.39 -1.46
N LEU A 73 9.28 -0.53 -2.47
CA LEU A 73 10.43 -0.11 -3.27
C LEU A 73 11.52 0.53 -2.40
N GLN A 74 11.13 1.35 -1.41
CA GLN A 74 12.05 1.94 -0.44
C GLN A 74 12.65 0.89 0.51
N HIS A 75 11.86 -0.08 0.96
CA HIS A 75 12.33 -1.15 1.85
C HIS A 75 13.37 -2.05 1.17
N GLU A 76 13.19 -2.30 -0.12
CA GLU A 76 14.03 -3.16 -0.95
C GLU A 76 15.16 -2.41 -1.69
N ASP A 77 15.35 -1.12 -1.38
CA ASP A 77 16.37 -0.25 -1.99
C ASP A 77 16.26 -0.15 -3.54
N ILE A 78 15.03 -0.21 -4.05
CA ILE A 78 14.71 -0.08 -5.47
C ILE A 78 14.34 1.38 -5.76
N HIS A 79 15.31 2.16 -6.23
CA HIS A 79 15.12 3.60 -6.48
C HIS A 79 14.54 3.95 -7.86
N SER A 80 14.06 5.19 -7.96
CA SER A 80 13.36 5.77 -9.12
C SER A 80 14.19 5.87 -10.40
N ASP A 81 15.51 5.72 -10.29
CA ASP A 81 16.48 6.26 -11.24
C ASP A 81 16.72 5.33 -12.44
N SER A 82 16.02 4.19 -12.48
CA SER A 82 16.21 3.16 -13.47
C SER A 82 14.95 2.90 -14.27
N VAL A 83 15.08 3.01 -15.59
CA VAL A 83 14.12 2.50 -16.59
C VAL A 83 14.01 0.95 -16.51
N LEU A 84 14.89 0.29 -15.73
CA LEU A 84 15.01 -1.16 -15.56
C LEU A 84 14.55 -1.64 -14.17
N ARG A 85 13.40 -1.19 -13.67
CA ARG A 85 12.84 -1.71 -12.41
C ARG A 85 12.18 -3.08 -12.56
N LEU A 86 11.71 -3.44 -13.76
CA LEU A 86 10.95 -4.68 -13.98
C LEU A 86 11.66 -5.94 -13.50
N GLU A 87 12.96 -6.10 -13.80
CA GLU A 87 13.73 -7.25 -13.34
C GLU A 87 13.89 -7.27 -11.81
N ARG A 88 14.06 -6.09 -11.19
CA ARG A 88 14.18 -5.97 -9.73
C ARG A 88 12.85 -6.23 -9.03
N ILE A 89 11.75 -5.74 -9.58
CA ILE A 89 10.40 -6.01 -9.11
C ILE A 89 10.10 -7.51 -9.24
N ALA A 90 10.47 -8.13 -10.35
CA ALA A 90 10.30 -9.57 -10.56
C ALA A 90 11.11 -10.44 -9.59
N ALA A 91 12.18 -9.91 -8.97
CA ALA A 91 12.97 -10.60 -7.96
C ALA A 91 12.36 -10.54 -6.55
N LEU A 92 11.31 -9.74 -6.33
CA LEU A 92 10.57 -9.69 -5.08
C LEU A 92 9.77 -10.98 -4.85
N ALA A 93 9.28 -11.19 -3.62
CA ALA A 93 8.32 -12.26 -3.36
C ALA A 93 7.12 -12.14 -4.33
N PRO A 94 6.61 -13.24 -4.92
CA PRO A 94 5.65 -13.15 -6.02
C PRO A 94 4.42 -12.27 -5.73
N PRO A 95 3.81 -12.33 -4.53
CA PRO A 95 2.70 -11.44 -4.19
C PRO A 95 3.08 -9.95 -4.13
N VAL A 96 4.30 -9.66 -3.67
CA VAL A 96 4.84 -8.30 -3.60
C VAL A 96 5.11 -7.77 -5.01
N ALA A 97 5.78 -8.57 -5.85
CA ALA A 97 6.03 -8.25 -7.24
C ALA A 97 4.73 -7.94 -8.00
N CYS A 98 3.67 -8.73 -7.76
CA CYS A 98 2.36 -8.54 -8.35
C CYS A 98 1.77 -7.15 -8.02
N ALA A 99 1.70 -6.80 -6.74
CA ALA A 99 1.15 -5.52 -6.30
C ALA A 99 1.97 -4.32 -6.81
N VAL A 100 3.30 -4.40 -6.75
CA VAL A 100 4.19 -3.33 -7.20
C VAL A 100 4.12 -3.16 -8.72
N THR A 101 4.06 -4.25 -9.49
CA THR A 101 3.97 -4.18 -10.95
C THR A 101 2.67 -3.50 -11.39
N LEU A 102 1.54 -3.83 -10.75
CA LEU A 102 0.27 -3.15 -11.03
C LEU A 102 0.35 -1.66 -10.68
N ALA A 103 0.88 -1.31 -9.50
CA ALA A 103 1.01 0.08 -9.07
C ALA A 103 1.87 0.90 -10.04
N GLU A 104 3.02 0.37 -10.47
CA GLU A 104 3.90 1.03 -11.43
C GLU A 104 3.23 1.17 -12.81
N TRP A 105 2.49 0.17 -13.26
CA TRP A 105 1.78 0.24 -14.53
C TRP A 105 0.64 1.27 -14.51
N LEU A 106 -0.13 1.36 -13.41
CA LEU A 106 -1.15 2.41 -13.22
C LEU A 106 -0.52 3.81 -13.17
N ALA A 107 0.60 3.98 -12.47
CA ALA A 107 1.34 5.24 -12.45
C ALA A 107 1.88 5.62 -13.83
N TYR A 108 2.27 4.62 -14.64
CA TYR A 108 2.69 4.86 -16.02
C TYR A 108 1.52 5.27 -16.92
N VAL A 109 0.33 4.69 -16.74
CA VAL A 109 -0.90 5.14 -17.42
C VAL A 109 -1.19 6.60 -17.09
N ASP A 110 -1.07 7.02 -15.82
CA ASP A 110 -1.30 8.41 -15.42
C ASP A 110 -0.27 9.39 -16.01
N TRP A 111 0.96 8.94 -16.19
CA TRP A 111 2.06 9.79 -16.65
C TRP A 111 2.15 9.90 -18.18
N GLU A 112 2.09 8.78 -18.90
CA GLU A 112 2.30 8.69 -20.36
C GLU A 112 1.01 8.44 -21.15
N GLY A 113 -0.09 8.16 -20.46
CA GLY A 113 -1.39 7.84 -21.06
C GLY A 113 -1.61 6.35 -21.30
N PHE A 114 -2.89 5.96 -21.37
CA PHE A 114 -3.31 4.57 -21.56
C PHE A 114 -2.77 3.95 -22.85
N ASP A 115 -2.81 4.68 -23.97
CA ASP A 115 -2.28 4.20 -25.26
C ASP A 115 -0.80 3.81 -25.19
N SER A 116 0.01 4.62 -24.52
CA SER A 116 1.43 4.34 -24.29
C SER A 116 1.62 3.09 -23.42
N ALA A 117 0.80 2.94 -22.38
CA ALA A 117 0.84 1.80 -21.46
C ALA A 117 0.46 0.47 -22.12
N LEU A 118 -0.40 0.47 -23.14
CA LEU A 118 -0.72 -0.72 -23.94
C LEU A 118 0.49 -1.29 -24.68
N HIS A 119 1.50 -0.48 -24.96
CA HIS A 119 2.75 -0.94 -25.56
C HIS A 119 3.79 -1.40 -24.52
N ALA A 120 3.56 -1.11 -23.24
CA ALA A 120 4.43 -1.47 -22.13
C ALA A 120 3.86 -2.65 -21.33
N ASN A 121 4.32 -3.87 -21.66
CA ASN A 121 4.04 -5.09 -20.88
C ASN A 121 2.55 -5.48 -20.73
N VAL A 122 1.69 -5.08 -21.68
CA VAL A 122 0.24 -5.34 -21.60
C VAL A 122 -0.12 -6.82 -21.47
N GLU A 123 0.62 -7.72 -22.12
CA GLU A 123 0.40 -9.18 -22.02
C GLU A 123 0.70 -9.70 -20.62
N ALA A 124 1.81 -9.25 -20.03
CA ALA A 124 2.18 -9.58 -18.66
C ALA A 124 1.16 -9.02 -17.67
N MET A 125 0.67 -7.79 -17.91
CA MET A 125 -0.36 -7.18 -17.08
C MET A 125 -1.68 -7.96 -17.16
N ALA A 126 -2.14 -8.31 -18.35
CA ALA A 126 -3.34 -9.11 -18.52
C ALA A 126 -3.24 -10.50 -17.84
N ALA A 127 -2.07 -11.15 -17.92
CA ALA A 127 -1.82 -12.42 -17.24
C ALA A 127 -1.84 -12.26 -15.71
N LEU A 128 -1.25 -11.20 -15.17
CA LEU A 128 -1.29 -10.86 -13.75
C LEU A 128 -2.72 -10.64 -13.27
N LEU A 129 -3.51 -9.84 -14.01
CA LEU A 129 -4.91 -9.58 -13.68
C LEU A 129 -5.73 -10.87 -13.64
N ALA A 130 -5.59 -11.72 -14.65
CA ALA A 130 -6.36 -12.97 -14.73
C ALA A 130 -5.91 -14.01 -13.70
N GLY A 131 -4.61 -14.16 -13.47
CA GLY A 131 -4.04 -15.17 -12.59
C GLY A 131 -4.07 -14.78 -11.11
N GLU A 132 -3.31 -13.74 -10.75
CA GLU A 132 -3.06 -13.37 -9.36
C GLU A 132 -4.26 -12.65 -8.73
N LEU A 133 -4.84 -11.69 -9.46
CA LEU A 133 -5.96 -10.89 -8.97
C LEU A 133 -7.33 -11.52 -9.27
N GLN A 134 -7.35 -12.63 -10.04
CA GLN A 134 -8.56 -13.36 -10.42
C GLN A 134 -9.59 -12.48 -11.17
N LEU A 135 -9.12 -11.48 -11.91
CA LEU A 135 -9.91 -10.56 -12.73
C LEU A 135 -9.76 -10.90 -14.21
N ALA A 136 -10.20 -12.10 -14.60
CA ALA A 136 -10.07 -12.59 -15.98
C ALA A 136 -10.69 -11.64 -17.01
N ASP A 137 -11.87 -11.08 -16.72
CA ASP A 137 -12.56 -10.15 -17.62
C ASP A 137 -11.76 -8.85 -17.79
N ALA A 138 -11.13 -8.33 -16.74
CA ALA A 138 -10.30 -7.12 -16.84
C ALA A 138 -9.05 -7.37 -17.70
N GLY A 139 -8.38 -8.51 -17.52
CA GLY A 139 -7.27 -8.92 -18.36
C GLY A 139 -7.67 -9.11 -19.82
N ALA A 140 -8.83 -9.73 -20.09
CA ALA A 140 -9.35 -9.91 -21.43
C ALA A 140 -9.70 -8.56 -22.10
N ASN A 141 -10.34 -7.65 -21.37
CA ASN A 141 -10.69 -6.32 -21.86
C ASN A 141 -9.44 -5.50 -22.21
N LEU A 142 -8.40 -5.57 -21.39
CA LEU A 142 -7.14 -4.89 -21.64
C LEU A 142 -6.50 -5.34 -22.97
N LEU A 143 -6.58 -6.64 -23.30
CA LEU A 143 -6.01 -7.18 -24.54
C LEU A 143 -6.90 -6.96 -25.77
N GLN A 144 -8.22 -7.10 -25.61
CA GLN A 144 -9.19 -7.19 -26.71
C GLN A 144 -9.85 -5.84 -27.02
N ALA A 145 -10.35 -5.14 -25.99
CA ALA A 145 -11.06 -3.89 -26.18
C ALA A 145 -10.08 -2.74 -26.43
N ARG A 146 -8.95 -2.73 -25.67
CA ARG A 146 -7.93 -1.67 -25.74
C ARG A 146 -8.56 -0.27 -25.70
N ASP A 147 -9.61 -0.14 -24.89
CA ASP A 147 -10.44 1.04 -24.80
C ASP A 147 -10.21 1.69 -23.42
N GLU A 148 -9.77 2.95 -23.45
CA GLU A 148 -9.45 3.72 -22.25
C GLU A 148 -10.66 3.90 -21.33
N ALA A 149 -11.86 4.14 -21.89
CA ALA A 149 -13.06 4.34 -21.08
C ALA A 149 -13.48 3.04 -20.37
N VAL A 150 -13.33 1.89 -21.03
CA VAL A 150 -13.56 0.57 -20.42
C VAL A 150 -12.53 0.31 -19.31
N PHE A 151 -11.26 0.65 -19.54
CA PHE A 151 -10.20 0.52 -18.54
C PHE A 151 -10.47 1.41 -17.32
N GLU A 152 -10.74 2.69 -17.51
CA GLU A 152 -11.00 3.66 -16.44
C GLU A 152 -12.24 3.27 -15.61
N ALA A 153 -13.26 2.69 -16.24
CA ALA A 153 -14.42 2.15 -15.52
C ALA A 153 -14.08 0.95 -14.61
N GLN A 154 -13.01 0.21 -14.91
CA GLN A 154 -12.58 -0.97 -14.15
C GLN A 154 -11.48 -0.65 -13.14
N ARG A 155 -10.78 0.46 -13.33
CA ARG A 155 -9.62 0.89 -12.53
C ARG A 155 -9.87 0.90 -11.02
N PRO A 156 -11.01 1.39 -10.48
CA PRO A 156 -11.29 1.28 -9.05
C PRO A 156 -11.39 -0.17 -8.54
N ALA A 157 -11.92 -1.07 -9.37
CA ALA A 157 -12.03 -2.49 -9.02
C ALA A 157 -10.66 -3.19 -9.03
N LEU A 158 -9.75 -2.78 -9.93
CA LEU A 158 -8.36 -3.26 -9.94
C LEU A 158 -7.66 -2.91 -8.62
N ALA A 159 -7.78 -1.66 -8.19
CA ALA A 159 -7.16 -1.17 -6.96
C ALA A 159 -7.71 -1.89 -5.71
N LEU A 160 -9.04 -2.06 -5.63
CA LEU A 160 -9.66 -2.84 -4.55
C LEU A 160 -9.20 -4.30 -4.52
N ALA A 161 -9.11 -4.94 -5.68
CA ALA A 161 -8.62 -6.31 -5.77
C ALA A 161 -7.16 -6.42 -5.35
N ALA A 162 -6.33 -5.44 -5.73
CA ALA A 162 -4.94 -5.36 -5.30
C ALA A 162 -4.80 -5.21 -3.79
N LEU A 163 -5.61 -4.36 -3.14
CA LEU A 163 -5.59 -4.23 -1.69
C LEU A 163 -6.01 -5.52 -0.99
N ALA A 164 -7.08 -6.17 -1.45
CA ALA A 164 -7.52 -7.46 -0.89
C ALA A 164 -6.45 -8.55 -1.09
N TYR A 165 -5.73 -8.51 -2.21
CA TYR A 165 -4.59 -9.39 -2.46
C TYR A 165 -3.43 -9.12 -1.48
N ILE A 166 -3.06 -7.85 -1.28
CA ILE A 166 -2.05 -7.45 -0.28
C ILE A 166 -2.44 -7.93 1.12
N GLU A 167 -3.70 -7.72 1.54
CA GLU A 167 -4.17 -8.15 2.87
C GLU A 167 -4.06 -9.66 3.08
N ARG A 168 -4.38 -10.47 2.06
CA ARG A 168 -4.21 -11.94 2.13
C ARG A 168 -2.75 -12.37 2.25
N HIS A 169 -1.83 -11.58 1.71
CA HIS A 169 -0.40 -11.86 1.67
C HIS A 169 0.42 -10.95 2.60
N ILE A 170 -0.23 -10.29 3.57
CA ILE A 170 0.35 -9.18 4.34
C ILE A 170 1.68 -9.50 5.02
N THR A 171 1.92 -10.76 5.37
CA THR A 171 3.17 -11.22 6.01
C THR A 171 4.39 -11.22 5.08
N GLN A 172 4.17 -11.06 3.78
CA GLN A 172 5.23 -10.96 2.77
C GLN A 172 5.57 -9.49 2.45
N PHE A 173 4.75 -8.56 2.92
CA PHE A 173 4.96 -7.13 2.76
C PHE A 173 5.62 -6.56 4.04
N PRO A 174 6.33 -5.42 3.93
CA PRO A 174 6.94 -4.75 5.08
C PRO A 174 5.93 -4.21 6.11
#